data_AF-A0A168R5X9-F1
#
_entry.id   AF-A0A168R5X9-F1
#
_cell.length_a   1.000
_cell.length_b   1.000
_cell.length_c   1.000
_cell.angle_alpha   90.00
_cell.angle_beta   90.00
_cell.angle_gamma   90.00
#
_symmetry.space_group_name_H-M   'P 1'
#
loop_
_entity.id
_entity.type
_entity.pdbx_description
1 polymer ?
#
loop_
_entity_poly.entity_id
_entity_poly.type
_entity_poly.pdbx_seq_one_letter_code
_entity_poly.pdbx_strand_id
1 'polypeptide(L)'
;MTDYTDSLIKNLTMHTSTKLSSVNLTDKLTQLGETLRYARNSFTSMTSALTAKTAMTTSSTSTITPPAPERVKGKLDLVIVEARNLAITNALHTDIYCLAQYDCNTMSTLDQPKATPVSDKPMDIFEKQLWASSPKWQYSQSFDVLTDEDELIVQIYDRGNQLANGDDLFLGMAKWKPTFGRTSMDVWLKLQSRHPDDGSSISGEVRLQASYINLETTKLTPSSFRIIRQIGHGSFGKVYQVEKRDTKRTYAMKVLSKRLLIKQNEVDHTLSERNVLVQTISSPFIVTLKFSFQTADHLFLVMDYIPGGELFAYLQRHRTLGEHQARFFIAELVCALEEIHANNVVYRDLKPENILLDAQGHIALTDFGLCKELKEKTTTSTFCGTSEYLAPEMILKKEYSQVIDWWSLGILLYELVTGGAPFHSVHLDVLYRRILKQPLSFPSNGVSLSLECKDLIQQLLQRDPSKRLGARNGATDIKQHPFFKGIRWDAVAKKQMPPPSPKKSSPTAINIPSSHYLSVGNKHTKKQNVNNYTTLGKKSAQLGPSSLESQVSFMTKDSVPLSLSTQNAFQGFSYIRDDGPLQPGDETSDDDDDDDDYY
;
A
#
# COMPACT_ATOMS: atom_id res chain seq x y z
N MET A 1 -6.08 -45.53 13.70
CA MET A 1 -7.05 -44.60 13.06
C MET A 1 -7.41 -45.06 11.64
N THR A 2 -6.43 -45.41 10.81
CA THR A 2 -6.59 -46.05 9.49
C THR A 2 -7.49 -47.29 9.51
N ASP A 3 -7.28 -48.20 10.47
CA ASP A 3 -8.11 -49.40 10.60
C ASP A 3 -9.58 -49.08 10.98
N TYR A 4 -9.78 -47.99 11.71
CA TYR A 4 -11.10 -47.51 12.11
C TYR A 4 -11.88 -46.94 10.92
N THR A 5 -11.18 -46.20 10.04
CA THR A 5 -11.76 -45.68 8.79
C THR A 5 -12.07 -46.78 7.78
N ASP A 6 -11.20 -47.79 7.64
CA ASP A 6 -11.43 -48.90 6.71
C ASP A 6 -12.58 -49.80 7.20
N SER A 7 -12.71 -50.01 8.52
CA SER A 7 -13.84 -50.74 9.10
C SER A 7 -15.18 -49.98 8.98
N LEU A 8 -15.14 -48.64 9.06
CA LEU A 8 -16.33 -47.79 8.87
C LEU A 8 -16.80 -47.80 7.41
N ILE A 9 -15.87 -47.71 6.45
CA ILE A 9 -16.18 -47.76 5.01
C ILE A 9 -16.75 -49.13 4.64
N LYS A 10 -16.17 -50.22 5.15
CA LYS A 10 -16.64 -51.59 4.88
C LYS A 10 -18.06 -51.83 5.43
N ASN A 11 -18.37 -51.30 6.61
CA ASN A 11 -19.70 -51.38 7.21
C ASN A 11 -20.75 -50.52 6.46
N LEU A 12 -20.37 -49.32 6.01
CA LEU A 12 -21.24 -48.47 5.18
C LEU A 12 -21.56 -49.10 3.83
N THR A 13 -20.63 -49.86 3.26
CA THR A 13 -20.80 -50.53 1.95
C THR A 13 -21.64 -51.82 2.05
N MET A 14 -21.62 -52.53 3.19
CA MET A 14 -22.45 -53.73 3.38
C MET A 14 -23.93 -53.44 3.63
N HIS A 15 -24.28 -52.30 4.23
CA HIS A 15 -25.67 -51.97 4.56
C HIS A 15 -26.47 -51.32 3.41
N THR A 16 -25.83 -50.95 2.30
CA THR A 16 -26.51 -50.32 1.14
C THR A 16 -27.04 -51.32 0.12
N SER A 17 -26.67 -52.60 0.19
CA SER A 17 -26.86 -53.52 -0.95
C SER A 17 -28.19 -54.31 -0.99
N THR A 18 -29.10 -54.24 -0.03
CA THR A 18 -30.25 -55.20 -0.07
C THR A 18 -31.66 -54.71 0.17
N LYS A 19 -31.97 -53.45 0.53
CA LYS A 19 -33.39 -53.04 0.63
C LYS A 19 -33.66 -51.54 0.78
N LEU A 20 -33.15 -50.67 -0.08
CA LEU A 20 -33.62 -49.27 -0.11
C LEU A 20 -33.61 -48.68 -1.52
N SER A 21 -34.79 -48.64 -2.16
CA SER A 21 -35.05 -47.87 -3.36
C SER A 21 -35.29 -46.40 -3.00
N SER A 22 -34.22 -45.65 -2.75
CA SER A 22 -34.26 -44.19 -2.88
C SER A 22 -32.92 -43.69 -3.41
N VAL A 23 -32.96 -43.17 -4.64
CA VAL A 23 -31.81 -42.77 -5.47
C VAL A 23 -30.93 -41.69 -4.80
N ASN A 24 -31.33 -41.13 -3.66
CA ASN A 24 -30.65 -40.00 -3.01
C ASN A 24 -29.66 -40.40 -1.89
N LEU A 25 -29.81 -41.60 -1.28
CA LEU A 25 -28.98 -41.99 -0.13
C LEU A 25 -27.66 -42.66 -0.57
N THR A 26 -27.72 -43.48 -1.62
CA THR A 26 -26.56 -44.19 -2.18
C THR A 26 -25.54 -43.20 -2.75
N ASP A 27 -26.00 -42.15 -3.45
CA ASP A 27 -25.13 -41.11 -4.00
C ASP A 27 -24.43 -40.30 -2.90
N LYS A 28 -25.15 -39.94 -1.83
CA LYS A 28 -24.59 -39.21 -0.68
C LYS A 28 -23.56 -40.03 0.09
N LEU A 29 -23.80 -41.34 0.25
CA LEU A 29 -22.85 -42.25 0.90
C LEU A 29 -21.60 -42.50 0.04
N THR A 30 -21.77 -42.56 -1.28
CA THR A 30 -20.66 -42.65 -2.24
C THR A 30 -19.82 -41.38 -2.19
N GLN A 31 -20.45 -40.21 -2.18
CA GLN A 31 -19.78 -38.91 -2.08
C GLN A 31 -19.04 -38.74 -0.73
N LEU A 32 -19.60 -39.27 0.37
CA LEU A 32 -18.93 -39.29 1.67
C LEU A 32 -17.70 -40.22 1.65
N GLY A 33 -17.80 -41.38 1.00
CA GLY A 33 -16.67 -42.31 0.80
C GLY A 33 -15.54 -41.71 -0.02
N GLU A 34 -15.85 -40.98 -1.09
CA GLU A 34 -14.86 -40.25 -1.90
C GLU A 34 -14.20 -39.11 -1.12
N THR A 35 -14.98 -38.38 -0.33
CA THR A 35 -14.47 -37.29 0.52
C THR A 35 -13.49 -37.81 1.58
N LEU A 36 -13.80 -38.95 2.21
CA LEU A 36 -12.90 -39.61 3.17
C LEU A 36 -11.64 -40.16 2.50
N ARG A 37 -11.76 -40.69 1.28
CA ARG A 37 -10.61 -41.16 0.49
C ARG A 37 -9.69 -40.01 0.05
N TYR A 38 -10.27 -38.85 -0.29
CA TYR A 38 -9.53 -37.63 -0.61
C TYR A 38 -8.81 -37.06 0.62
N ALA A 39 -9.49 -37.04 1.78
CA ALA A 39 -8.89 -36.63 3.05
C ALA A 39 -7.72 -37.56 3.44
N ARG A 40 -7.87 -38.88 3.23
CA ARG A 40 -6.79 -39.87 3.44
C ARG A 40 -5.57 -39.58 2.57
N ASN A 41 -5.76 -39.42 1.27
CA ASN A 41 -4.66 -39.16 0.33
C ASN A 41 -3.97 -37.82 0.61
N SER A 42 -4.72 -36.81 1.04
CA SER A 42 -4.18 -35.50 1.46
C SER A 42 -3.34 -35.62 2.74
N PHE A 43 -3.77 -36.46 3.69
CA PHE A 43 -3.02 -36.71 4.93
C PHE A 43 -1.75 -37.52 4.67
N THR A 44 -1.79 -38.53 3.79
CA THR A 44 -0.60 -39.28 3.34
C THR A 44 0.39 -38.37 2.61
N SER A 45 -0.10 -37.42 1.81
CA SER A 45 0.73 -36.41 1.12
C SER A 45 1.40 -35.44 2.11
N MET A 46 0.66 -34.94 3.12
CA MET A 46 1.25 -34.13 4.20
C MET A 46 2.29 -34.89 5.02
N THR A 47 2.05 -36.18 5.30
CA THR A 47 3.00 -37.02 6.05
C THR A 47 4.27 -37.31 5.24
N SER A 48 4.13 -37.45 3.91
CA SER A 48 5.26 -37.60 2.97
C SER A 48 6.06 -36.30 2.84
N ALA A 49 5.39 -35.14 2.87
CA ALA A 49 6.03 -33.83 2.87
C ALA A 49 6.78 -33.53 4.19
N LEU A 50 6.28 -34.04 5.32
CA LEU A 50 6.94 -33.95 6.63
C LEU A 50 8.18 -34.85 6.74
N THR A 51 8.15 -36.06 6.14
CA THR A 51 9.30 -36.98 6.11
C THR A 51 10.35 -36.59 5.09
N ALA A 52 9.97 -35.96 3.96
CA ALA A 52 10.92 -35.41 2.99
C ALA A 52 11.73 -34.22 3.55
N LYS A 53 11.15 -33.45 4.49
CA LYS A 53 11.83 -32.32 5.15
C LYS A 53 12.95 -32.75 6.12
N THR A 54 12.95 -34.00 6.58
CA THR A 54 13.99 -34.53 7.48
C THR A 54 15.21 -35.08 6.70
N ALA A 55 15.06 -35.37 5.39
CA ALA A 55 16.11 -35.98 4.57
C ALA A 55 16.96 -34.98 3.75
N MET A 56 16.60 -33.70 3.71
CA MET A 56 17.31 -32.67 2.94
C MET A 56 17.84 -31.54 3.84
N THR A 57 18.78 -31.89 4.72
CA THR A 57 19.71 -30.92 5.31
C THR A 57 21.13 -31.30 4.87
N THR A 58 21.49 -30.94 3.64
CA THR A 58 22.87 -30.59 3.26
C THR A 58 22.85 -29.92 1.89
N SER A 59 23.42 -28.71 1.86
CA SER A 59 23.78 -27.88 0.69
C SER A 59 22.66 -27.37 -0.25
N SER A 60 22.21 -26.14 0.00
CA SER A 60 22.05 -25.13 -1.05
C SER A 60 21.97 -23.73 -0.44
N THR A 61 22.81 -22.83 -0.94
CA THR A 61 22.90 -21.41 -0.60
C THR A 61 21.61 -20.71 -1.06
N SER A 62 20.67 -20.49 -0.14
CA SER A 62 19.49 -19.67 -0.38
C SER A 62 19.88 -18.19 -0.36
N THR A 63 19.59 -17.48 -1.44
CA THR A 63 19.51 -16.00 -1.46
C THR A 63 18.52 -15.55 -0.39
N ILE A 64 19.05 -14.94 0.67
CA ILE A 64 18.27 -14.44 1.81
C ILE A 64 17.51 -13.20 1.34
N THR A 65 16.19 -13.31 1.20
CA THR A 65 15.29 -12.15 1.08
C THR A 65 15.56 -11.22 2.27
N PRO A 66 15.85 -9.92 2.06
CA PRO A 66 16.02 -9.01 3.18
C PRO A 66 14.74 -9.02 4.04
N PRO A 67 14.85 -9.13 5.36
CA PRO A 67 13.66 -9.11 6.21
C PRO A 67 12.99 -7.73 6.08
N ALA A 68 11.65 -7.70 6.12
CA ALA A 68 10.96 -6.47 6.53
C ALA A 68 11.62 -5.99 7.82
N PRO A 69 11.70 -4.68 8.12
CA PRO A 69 12.06 -4.28 9.47
C PRO A 69 11.03 -4.90 10.43
N GLU A 70 11.38 -6.03 11.03
CA GLU A 70 10.57 -6.73 12.02
C GLU A 70 10.39 -5.85 13.27
N ARG A 71 11.22 -4.78 13.36
CA ARG A 71 11.31 -3.78 14.42
C ARG A 71 11.77 -2.43 13.84
N VAL A 72 11.31 -1.34 14.45
CA VAL A 72 11.84 0.02 14.22
C VAL A 72 13.27 0.05 14.75
N LYS A 73 14.27 0.50 13.96
CA LYS A 73 15.63 0.70 14.47
C LYS A 73 15.67 1.84 15.47
N GLY A 74 15.00 2.94 15.16
CA GLY A 74 14.90 4.07 16.06
C GLY A 74 13.92 5.14 15.63
N LYS A 75 13.94 6.24 16.35
CA LYS A 75 13.14 7.44 16.11
C LYS A 75 14.08 8.62 15.91
N LEU A 76 13.88 9.35 14.81
CA LEU A 76 14.60 10.58 14.50
C LEU A 76 13.69 11.77 14.78
N ASP A 77 13.94 12.46 15.88
CA ASP A 77 13.25 13.71 16.22
C ASP A 77 13.96 14.86 15.51
N LEU A 78 13.32 15.43 14.49
CA LEU A 78 13.85 16.53 13.68
C LEU A 78 13.16 17.84 14.06
N VAL A 79 13.95 18.91 14.14
CA VAL A 79 13.51 20.30 14.25
C VAL A 79 14.09 21.11 13.09
N ILE A 80 13.20 21.66 12.26
CA ILE A 80 13.54 22.68 11.28
C ILE A 80 13.59 24.02 12.02
N VAL A 81 14.79 24.50 12.30
CA VAL A 81 15.00 25.66 13.19
C VAL A 81 14.74 26.95 12.42
N GLU A 82 15.58 27.21 11.42
CA GLU A 82 15.60 28.45 10.65
C GLU A 82 16.37 28.25 9.34
N ALA A 83 16.19 29.17 8.39
CA ALA A 83 17.10 29.35 7.26
C ALA A 83 17.69 30.77 7.31
N ARG A 84 18.78 30.99 6.58
CA ARG A 84 19.39 32.31 6.43
C ARG A 84 19.98 32.52 5.05
N ASN A 85 20.13 33.79 4.68
CA ASN A 85 20.73 34.23 3.41
C ASN A 85 20.02 33.65 2.17
N LEU A 86 18.71 33.45 2.25
CA LEU A 86 17.90 33.01 1.10
C LEU A 86 17.84 34.10 0.03
N ALA A 87 17.90 33.69 -1.24
CA ALA A 87 17.75 34.58 -2.39
C ALA A 87 16.27 34.97 -2.57
N ILE A 88 15.85 36.04 -1.92
CA ILE A 88 14.46 36.51 -1.97
C ILE A 88 14.29 37.56 -3.07
N THR A 89 13.40 37.27 -4.02
CA THR A 89 13.08 38.13 -5.16
C THR A 89 12.16 39.29 -4.78
N ASN A 90 11.15 39.05 -3.93
CA ASN A 90 10.23 40.09 -3.49
C ASN A 90 9.66 39.82 -2.07
N ALA A 91 10.25 40.47 -1.07
CA ALA A 91 9.88 40.30 0.34
C ALA A 91 8.51 40.87 0.75
N LEU A 92 7.79 41.59 -0.14
CA LEU A 92 6.44 42.07 0.18
C LEU A 92 5.38 40.96 0.09
N HIS A 93 5.63 39.95 -0.74
CA HIS A 93 4.68 38.87 -0.99
C HIS A 93 5.14 37.51 -0.47
N THR A 94 6.37 37.40 0.03
CA THR A 94 6.96 36.14 0.49
C THR A 94 6.08 35.39 1.49
N ASP A 95 5.96 34.10 1.27
CA ASP A 95 5.38 33.16 2.22
C ASP A 95 6.19 31.87 2.13
N ILE A 96 7.27 31.86 2.91
CA ILE A 96 8.35 30.88 2.77
C ILE A 96 8.08 29.70 3.68
N TYR A 97 8.21 28.50 3.11
CA TYR A 97 8.05 27.26 3.84
C TYR A 97 9.15 26.26 3.49
N CYS A 98 9.31 25.31 4.40
CA CYS A 98 10.30 24.26 4.31
C CYS A 98 9.60 22.91 4.31
N LEU A 99 10.01 22.05 3.38
CA LEU A 99 9.66 20.64 3.32
C LEU A 99 10.87 19.83 3.74
N ALA A 100 10.73 18.93 4.71
CA ALA A 100 11.76 17.96 5.06
C ALA A 100 11.23 16.56 4.80
N GLN A 101 11.91 15.82 3.93
CA GLN A 101 11.52 14.49 3.51
C GLN A 101 12.52 13.43 3.99
N TYR A 102 12.03 12.41 4.69
CA TYR A 102 12.83 11.26 5.15
C TYR A 102 12.04 9.97 4.94
N ASP A 103 12.65 8.94 4.33
CA ASP A 103 12.00 7.65 4.04
C ASP A 103 10.63 7.83 3.32
N CYS A 104 10.63 8.69 2.28
CA CYS A 104 9.44 9.09 1.52
C CYS A 104 8.35 9.85 2.30
N ASN A 105 8.59 10.25 3.55
CA ASN A 105 7.66 11.03 4.35
C ASN A 105 8.04 12.48 4.36
N THR A 106 7.08 13.36 4.16
CA THR A 106 7.30 14.80 4.11
C THR A 106 6.70 15.47 5.34
N MET A 107 7.54 16.22 6.05
CA MET A 107 7.19 17.25 7.02
C MET A 107 7.09 18.59 6.30
N SER A 108 6.03 19.37 6.56
CA SER A 108 5.90 20.73 6.03
C SER A 108 5.74 21.75 7.15
N THR A 109 6.52 22.82 7.12
CA THR A 109 6.31 23.94 8.06
C THR A 109 5.01 24.70 7.81
N LEU A 110 4.32 24.44 6.68
CA LEU A 110 2.96 24.97 6.44
C LEU A 110 1.90 24.39 7.37
N ASP A 111 2.18 23.23 7.97
CA ASP A 111 1.27 22.57 8.90
C ASP A 111 1.27 23.23 10.28
N GLN A 112 2.21 24.16 10.54
CA GLN A 112 2.15 25.00 11.73
C GLN A 112 0.99 25.98 11.63
N PRO A 113 0.18 26.14 12.70
CA PRO A 113 -0.74 27.26 12.80
C PRO A 113 0.06 28.56 12.63
N LYS A 114 -0.34 29.41 11.68
CA LYS A 114 0.28 30.74 11.52
C LYS A 114 0.20 31.43 12.89
N ALA A 115 1.35 31.74 13.48
CA ALA A 115 1.39 32.51 14.71
C ALA A 115 0.56 33.78 14.52
N THR A 116 -0.31 34.10 15.47
CA THR A 116 -0.97 35.41 15.51
C THR A 116 0.12 36.48 15.44
N PRO A 117 0.06 37.44 14.51
CA PRO A 117 1.11 38.43 14.35
C PRO A 117 1.32 39.15 15.70
N VAL A 118 2.52 39.01 16.26
CA VAL A 118 2.85 39.49 17.61
C VAL A 118 3.08 41.02 17.63
N SER A 119 2.90 41.71 16.51
CA SER A 119 3.07 43.16 16.44
C SER A 119 2.34 43.78 15.25
N ASP A 120 1.41 44.71 15.52
CA ASP A 120 0.81 45.62 14.53
C ASP A 120 1.76 46.77 14.11
N LYS A 121 3.07 46.66 14.41
CA LYS A 121 4.02 47.67 13.96
C LYS A 121 4.24 47.54 12.45
N PRO A 122 4.10 48.63 11.67
CA PRO A 122 4.42 48.62 10.25
C PRO A 122 5.93 48.36 10.11
N MET A 123 6.26 47.20 9.54
CA MET A 123 7.62 46.77 9.25
C MET A 123 8.08 47.40 7.93
N ASP A 124 9.24 48.06 7.90
CA ASP A 124 9.82 48.64 6.68
C ASP A 124 10.26 47.54 5.70
N ILE A 125 10.36 47.86 4.40
CA ILE A 125 10.82 46.97 3.33
C ILE A 125 12.18 46.32 3.65
N PHE A 126 13.10 47.04 4.29
CA PHE A 126 14.41 46.48 4.64
C PHE A 126 14.30 45.39 5.72
N GLU A 127 13.54 45.67 6.78
CA GLU A 127 13.20 44.67 7.80
C GLU A 127 12.44 43.50 7.19
N LYS A 128 11.59 43.78 6.19
CA LYS A 128 10.87 42.75 5.44
C LYS A 128 11.80 41.81 4.69
N GLN A 129 12.75 42.37 3.96
CA GLN A 129 13.77 41.61 3.25
C GLN A 129 14.61 40.77 4.23
N LEU A 130 14.94 41.32 5.40
CA LEU A 130 15.76 40.62 6.38
C LEU A 130 15.02 39.39 6.96
N TRP A 131 13.75 39.51 7.37
CA TRP A 131 13.00 38.35 7.87
C TRP A 131 12.76 37.31 6.77
N ALA A 132 12.45 37.77 5.55
CA ALA A 132 12.19 36.86 4.43
C ALA A 132 13.46 36.10 4.05
N SER A 133 14.62 36.75 4.10
CA SER A 133 15.90 36.08 3.84
C SER A 133 16.32 35.10 4.95
N SER A 134 15.72 35.22 6.14
CA SER A 134 16.09 34.45 7.33
C SER A 134 14.87 33.96 8.14
N PRO A 135 14.00 33.13 7.54
CA PRO A 135 12.79 32.65 8.18
C PRO A 135 13.11 31.72 9.36
N LYS A 136 12.28 31.77 10.39
CA LYS A 136 12.36 30.89 11.57
C LYS A 136 11.07 30.11 11.71
N TRP A 137 11.18 28.79 11.82
CA TRP A 137 10.01 27.90 11.91
C TRP A 137 9.91 27.24 13.28
N GLN A 138 11.03 26.79 13.86
CA GLN A 138 11.03 26.02 15.11
C GLN A 138 10.01 24.87 15.05
N TYR A 139 9.95 24.18 13.90
CA TYR A 139 8.96 23.14 13.67
C TYR A 139 9.57 21.77 13.90
N SER A 140 8.96 20.97 14.77
CA SER A 140 9.45 19.66 15.14
C SER A 140 8.49 18.55 14.73
N GLN A 141 9.02 17.47 14.16
CA GLN A 141 8.31 16.20 14.07
C GLN A 141 9.29 15.03 14.00
N SER A 142 8.76 13.88 14.36
CA SER A 142 9.51 12.63 14.46
C SER A 142 9.34 11.77 13.22
N PHE A 143 10.43 11.13 12.80
CA PHE A 143 10.42 10.08 11.78
C PHE A 143 10.75 8.73 12.40
N ASP A 144 10.14 7.69 11.87
CA ASP A 144 10.54 6.31 12.14
C ASP A 144 11.78 5.99 11.28
N VAL A 145 12.84 5.50 11.93
CA VAL A 145 14.09 5.08 11.26
C VAL A 145 14.04 3.57 11.08
N LEU A 146 13.98 3.14 9.82
CA LEU A 146 13.94 1.73 9.42
C LEU A 146 15.31 1.22 8.96
N THR A 147 16.03 2.07 8.24
CA THR A 147 17.37 1.78 7.73
C THR A 147 18.34 2.89 8.12
N ASP A 148 19.63 2.60 8.05
CA ASP A 148 20.69 3.60 8.30
C ASP A 148 21.11 4.30 7.00
N GLU A 149 20.45 3.97 5.88
CA GLU A 149 20.83 4.42 4.54
C GLU A 149 20.05 5.63 4.06
N ASP A 150 18.89 5.90 4.66
CA ASP A 150 17.99 6.97 4.23
C ASP A 150 18.59 8.36 4.44
N GLU A 151 18.47 9.21 3.41
CA GLU A 151 18.85 10.62 3.47
C GLU A 151 17.63 11.49 3.83
N LEU A 152 17.87 12.49 4.68
CA LEU A 152 16.94 13.59 4.86
C LEU A 152 17.14 14.60 3.72
N ILE A 153 16.07 14.89 2.99
CA ILE A 153 16.04 15.89 1.92
C ILE A 153 15.24 17.08 2.40
N VAL A 154 15.85 18.25 2.46
CA VAL A 154 15.18 19.50 2.84
C VAL A 154 15.05 20.39 1.61
N GLN A 155 13.86 20.96 1.40
CA GLN A 155 13.56 21.83 0.27
C GLN A 155 12.83 23.07 0.76
N ILE A 156 13.20 24.24 0.25
CA ILE A 156 12.62 25.52 0.65
C ILE A 156 11.94 26.15 -0.56
N TYR A 157 10.76 26.68 -0.33
CA TYR A 157 9.89 27.27 -1.33
C TYR A 157 9.31 28.59 -0.84
N ASP A 158 8.92 29.42 -1.79
CA ASP A 158 8.15 30.63 -1.57
C ASP A 158 6.85 30.55 -2.38
N ARG A 159 5.73 30.33 -1.68
CA ARG A 159 4.39 30.32 -2.31
C ARG A 159 3.87 31.73 -2.59
N GLY A 160 4.52 32.74 -2.04
CA GLY A 160 4.18 34.14 -2.23
C GLY A 160 4.57 34.69 -3.59
N ASN A 161 5.68 34.17 -4.14
CA ASN A 161 6.28 34.63 -5.39
C ASN A 161 6.23 33.54 -6.47
N GLN A 162 5.04 33.01 -6.76
CA GLN A 162 4.86 31.89 -7.69
C GLN A 162 5.39 32.15 -9.11
N LEU A 163 5.82 31.08 -9.76
CA LEU A 163 6.21 31.06 -11.17
C LEU A 163 4.99 31.25 -12.08
N ALA A 164 5.22 31.60 -13.36
CA ALA A 164 4.13 31.86 -14.32
C ALA A 164 3.18 30.65 -14.56
N ASN A 165 3.69 29.43 -14.33
CA ASN A 165 2.90 28.20 -14.39
C ASN A 165 2.00 27.99 -13.16
N GLY A 166 2.19 28.77 -12.09
CA GLY A 166 1.45 28.68 -10.82
C GLY A 166 2.15 27.87 -9.74
N ASP A 167 3.36 27.36 -10.00
CA ASP A 167 4.14 26.63 -9.01
C ASP A 167 4.81 27.59 -8.02
N ASP A 168 5.01 27.14 -6.79
CA ASP A 168 5.76 27.89 -5.78
C ASP A 168 7.23 28.04 -6.20
N LEU A 169 7.81 29.22 -5.94
CA LEU A 169 9.20 29.49 -6.30
C LEU A 169 10.14 28.66 -5.44
N PHE A 170 10.96 27.84 -6.09
CA PHE A 170 11.97 27.05 -5.41
C PHE A 170 13.17 27.92 -4.99
N LEU A 171 13.51 27.89 -3.70
CA LEU A 171 14.61 28.67 -3.12
C LEU A 171 15.87 27.85 -2.84
N GLY A 172 15.79 26.52 -2.87
CA GLY A 172 16.94 25.63 -2.73
C GLY A 172 16.63 24.34 -2.00
N MET A 173 17.55 23.38 -2.08
CA MET A 173 17.46 22.12 -1.35
C MET A 173 18.80 21.72 -0.71
N ALA A 174 18.73 20.92 0.34
CA ALA A 174 19.88 20.27 0.94
C ALA A 174 19.59 18.79 1.16
N LYS A 175 20.63 17.96 1.12
CA LYS A 175 20.57 16.55 1.51
C LYS A 175 21.49 16.33 2.69
N TRP A 176 21.04 15.52 3.64
CA TRP A 176 21.81 15.20 4.83
C TRP A 176 21.50 13.79 5.30
N LYS A 177 22.53 12.97 5.50
CA LYS A 177 22.41 11.64 6.08
C LYS A 177 22.61 11.75 7.60
N PRO A 178 21.60 11.47 8.43
CA PRO A 178 21.76 11.49 9.88
C PRO A 178 22.80 10.44 10.33
N THR A 179 23.62 10.75 11.33
CA THR A 179 24.61 9.80 11.87
C THR A 179 24.04 9.10 13.10
N PHE A 180 23.51 7.90 12.92
CA PHE A 180 22.92 7.08 13.99
C PHE A 180 24.02 6.55 14.92
N GLY A 181 24.17 7.20 16.08
CA GLY A 181 25.24 6.94 17.04
C GLY A 181 25.53 8.15 17.94
N ARG A 182 25.21 9.36 17.45
CA ARG A 182 25.08 10.56 18.29
C ARG A 182 23.64 10.73 18.74
N THR A 183 23.44 11.06 20.00
CA THR A 183 22.11 11.34 20.58
C THR A 183 21.53 12.66 20.07
N SER A 184 22.37 13.66 19.78
CA SER A 184 21.95 14.95 19.24
C SER A 184 22.87 15.45 18.12
N MET A 185 22.29 16.13 17.15
CA MET A 185 22.93 16.72 15.98
C MET A 185 22.37 18.13 15.77
N ASP A 186 23.23 19.12 15.51
CA ASP A 186 22.85 20.49 15.15
C ASP A 186 23.73 20.91 13.97
N VAL A 187 23.10 21.11 12.81
CA VAL A 187 23.80 21.26 11.53
C VAL A 187 23.25 22.41 10.72
N TRP A 188 24.16 23.14 10.07
CA TRP A 188 23.84 24.07 8.99
C TRP A 188 24.14 23.41 7.65
N LEU A 189 23.14 23.34 6.78
CA LEU A 189 23.25 22.72 5.46
C LEU A 189 23.14 23.79 4.39
N LYS A 190 24.14 23.86 3.50
CA LYS A 190 24.11 24.77 2.35
C LYS A 190 23.07 24.32 1.33
N LEU A 191 22.27 25.27 0.85
CA LEU A 191 21.28 25.02 -0.18
C LEU A 191 21.93 24.93 -1.57
N GLN A 192 21.34 24.08 -2.40
CA GLN A 192 21.79 23.75 -3.75
C GLN A 192 20.58 23.72 -4.69
N SER A 193 20.85 23.82 -6.00
CA SER A 193 19.81 23.62 -7.02
C SER A 193 19.43 22.15 -7.14
N ARG A 194 18.24 21.85 -7.70
CA ARG A 194 17.80 20.48 -8.00
C ARG A 194 18.61 19.86 -9.13
N HIS A 195 19.05 20.69 -10.06
CA HIS A 195 19.86 20.29 -11.19
C HIS A 195 21.09 21.18 -11.30
N PRO A 196 22.29 20.61 -11.58
CA PRO A 196 23.50 21.39 -11.78
C PRO A 196 23.36 22.48 -12.85
N ASP A 197 22.48 22.26 -13.84
CA ASP A 197 22.33 23.11 -15.03
C ASP A 197 21.13 24.09 -14.98
N ASP A 198 20.43 24.20 -13.84
CA ASP A 198 19.15 24.93 -13.76
C ASP A 198 19.28 26.46 -13.84
N GLY A 199 20.49 27.02 -13.87
CA GLY A 199 20.74 28.46 -13.96
C GLY A 199 20.18 29.31 -12.79
N SER A 200 19.52 28.68 -11.82
CA SER A 200 18.92 29.31 -10.65
C SER A 200 20.00 29.73 -9.65
N SER A 201 20.03 31.01 -9.31
CA SER A 201 20.94 31.57 -8.30
C SER A 201 20.46 31.18 -6.89
N ILE A 202 20.76 29.96 -6.48
CA ILE A 202 20.46 29.46 -5.14
C ILE A 202 21.49 30.00 -4.14
N SER A 203 21.02 30.56 -3.03
CA SER A 203 21.86 30.99 -1.91
C SER A 203 21.23 30.60 -0.58
N GLY A 204 22.07 30.58 0.45
CA GLY A 204 21.62 30.39 1.82
C GLY A 204 21.82 28.98 2.34
N GLU A 205 21.38 28.80 3.57
CA GLU A 205 21.60 27.60 4.35
C GLU A 205 20.46 27.41 5.36
N VAL A 206 20.16 26.16 5.67
CA VAL A 206 19.11 25.76 6.61
C VAL A 206 19.72 25.09 7.82
N ARG A 207 19.24 25.46 9.01
CA ARG A 207 19.65 24.86 10.27
C ARG A 207 18.65 23.80 10.71
N LEU A 208 19.17 22.62 10.98
CA LEU A 208 18.41 21.49 11.50
C LEU A 208 19.00 21.07 12.85
N GLN A 209 18.11 20.81 13.80
CA GLN A 209 18.45 20.06 15.00
C GLN A 209 17.80 18.69 14.92
N ALA A 210 18.52 17.64 15.25
CA ALA A 210 17.99 16.30 15.24
C ALA A 210 18.46 15.52 16.47
N SER A 211 17.64 14.63 16.97
CA SER A 211 18.04 13.63 17.96
C SER A 211 17.58 12.25 17.56
N TYR A 212 18.39 11.24 17.87
CA TYR A 212 18.10 9.85 17.53
C TYR A 212 17.93 9.03 18.79
N ILE A 213 16.83 8.29 18.85
CA ILE A 213 16.50 7.38 19.94
C ILE A 213 16.49 5.96 19.35
N ASN A 214 17.36 5.08 19.83
CA ASN A 214 17.34 3.66 19.45
C ASN A 214 16.09 2.99 20.05
N LEU A 215 15.36 2.23 19.23
CA LEU A 215 14.12 1.54 19.59
C LEU A 215 14.16 0.03 19.28
N GLU A 216 15.34 -0.56 19.04
CA GLU A 216 15.47 -1.96 18.62
C GLU A 216 14.86 -2.99 19.61
N THR A 217 14.73 -2.61 20.88
CA THR A 217 14.10 -3.43 21.93
C THR A 217 12.58 -3.23 22.03
N THR A 218 12.03 -2.19 21.40
CA THR A 218 10.59 -1.85 21.50
C THR A 218 9.78 -2.68 20.51
N LYS A 219 8.93 -3.57 21.03
CA LYS A 219 7.96 -4.30 20.21
C LYS A 219 6.75 -3.43 19.92
N LEU A 220 6.43 -3.24 18.64
CA LEU A 220 5.18 -2.60 18.24
C LEU A 220 4.01 -3.52 18.50
N THR A 221 2.89 -2.97 18.98
CA THR A 221 1.63 -3.69 19.20
C THR A 221 0.46 -2.89 18.63
N PRO A 222 -0.76 -3.45 18.54
CA PRO A 222 -1.94 -2.66 18.15
C PRO A 222 -2.10 -1.39 19.00
N SER A 223 -1.77 -1.45 20.30
CA SER A 223 -1.87 -0.31 21.22
C SER A 223 -0.90 0.83 20.90
N SER A 224 0.21 0.54 20.20
CA SER A 224 1.17 1.54 19.71
C SER A 224 0.54 2.48 18.68
N PHE A 225 -0.63 2.15 18.15
CA PHE A 225 -1.36 2.92 17.15
C PHE A 225 -2.72 3.39 17.68
N ARG A 226 -3.10 4.60 17.30
CA ARG A 226 -4.43 5.16 17.51
C ARG A 226 -5.20 5.07 16.20
N ILE A 227 -6.31 4.33 16.18
CA ILE A 227 -7.19 4.28 15.01
C ILE A 227 -7.85 5.65 14.82
N ILE A 228 -7.74 6.21 13.62
CA ILE A 228 -8.41 7.45 13.23
C ILE A 228 -9.77 7.11 12.61
N ARG A 229 -9.76 6.29 11.54
CA ARG A 229 -10.96 5.86 10.83
C ARG A 229 -10.70 4.61 9.99
N GLN A 230 -11.76 3.89 9.63
CA GLN A 230 -11.69 2.85 8.60
C GLN A 230 -11.64 3.49 7.21
N ILE A 231 -10.73 3.02 6.35
CA ILE A 231 -10.53 3.52 4.98
C ILE A 231 -10.79 2.48 3.90
N GLY A 232 -10.82 1.19 4.25
CA GLY A 232 -11.08 0.11 3.31
C GLY A 232 -11.67 -1.12 3.97
N HIS A 233 -12.29 -1.97 3.17
CA HIS A 233 -12.80 -3.28 3.57
C HIS A 233 -12.41 -4.30 2.51
N GLY A 234 -11.79 -5.40 2.95
CA GLY A 234 -11.42 -6.51 2.07
C GLY A 234 -12.10 -7.81 2.51
N SER A 235 -11.97 -8.85 1.69
CA SER A 235 -12.61 -10.15 1.91
C SER A 235 -12.23 -10.81 3.25
N PHE A 236 -11.03 -10.52 3.75
CA PHE A 236 -10.45 -11.16 4.94
C PHE A 236 -10.20 -10.19 6.10
N GLY A 237 -10.54 -8.91 5.92
CA GLY A 237 -10.06 -7.88 6.82
C GLY A 237 -10.54 -6.47 6.53
N LYS A 238 -9.93 -5.53 7.25
CA LYS A 238 -10.25 -4.10 7.18
C LYS A 238 -8.96 -3.30 7.11
N VAL A 239 -9.03 -2.13 6.47
CA VAL A 239 -7.92 -1.18 6.39
C VAL A 239 -8.30 0.06 7.16
N TYR A 240 -7.43 0.49 8.06
CA TYR A 240 -7.62 1.65 8.93
C TYR A 240 -6.56 2.70 8.66
N GLN A 241 -6.95 3.97 8.65
CA GLN A 241 -6.02 5.06 8.86
C GLN A 241 -5.71 5.11 10.36
N VAL A 242 -4.44 5.03 10.71
CA VAL A 242 -3.97 5.00 12.09
C VAL A 242 -2.86 6.02 12.30
N GLU A 243 -2.69 6.49 13.54
CA GLU A 243 -1.58 7.34 13.96
C GLU A 243 -0.70 6.56 14.93
N LYS A 244 0.60 6.43 14.66
CA LYS A 244 1.54 5.85 15.61
C LYS A 244 1.77 6.81 16.77
N ARG A 245 1.59 6.35 18.01
CA ARG A 245 1.42 7.23 19.18
C ARG A 245 2.66 8.06 19.53
N ASP A 246 3.84 7.50 19.35
CA ASP A 246 5.14 8.10 19.72
C ASP A 246 5.67 9.07 18.66
N THR A 247 5.50 8.76 17.37
CA THR A 247 5.94 9.61 16.25
C THR A 247 4.86 10.52 15.69
N LYS A 248 3.59 10.28 16.07
CA LYS A 248 2.40 10.94 15.49
C LYS A 248 2.25 10.75 13.97
N ARG A 249 2.98 9.79 13.38
CA ARG A 249 2.92 9.51 11.96
C ARG A 249 1.65 8.76 11.60
N THR A 250 1.02 9.19 10.51
CA THR A 250 -0.16 8.52 9.96
C THR A 250 0.25 7.38 9.05
N TYR A 251 -0.42 6.23 9.19
CA TYR A 251 -0.21 5.01 8.42
C TYR A 251 -1.54 4.41 7.96
N ALA A 252 -1.47 3.51 6.99
CA ALA A 252 -2.55 2.60 6.63
C ALA A 252 -2.27 1.23 7.26
N MET A 253 -3.16 0.75 8.15
CA MET A 253 -3.04 -0.54 8.82
C MET A 253 -4.10 -1.50 8.27
N LYS A 254 -3.66 -2.52 7.53
CA LYS A 254 -4.47 -3.64 7.07
C LYS A 254 -4.47 -4.72 8.15
N VAL A 255 -5.66 -5.04 8.67
CA VAL A 255 -5.89 -6.03 9.72
C VAL A 255 -6.62 -7.23 9.12
N LEU A 256 -6.01 -8.41 9.19
CA LEU A 256 -6.51 -9.64 8.58
C LEU A 256 -6.83 -10.68 9.65
N SER A 257 -7.99 -11.32 9.56
CA SER A 257 -8.38 -12.39 10.51
C SER A 257 -7.73 -13.72 10.13
N LYS A 258 -6.92 -14.30 11.03
CA LYS A 258 -6.28 -15.60 10.82
C LYS A 258 -7.30 -16.70 10.57
N ARG A 259 -8.41 -16.69 11.33
CA ARG A 259 -9.50 -17.66 11.19
C ARG A 259 -10.13 -17.62 9.80
N LEU A 260 -10.35 -16.43 9.24
CA LEU A 260 -10.90 -16.29 7.88
C LEU A 260 -9.90 -16.74 6.82
N LEU A 261 -8.62 -16.40 6.98
CA LEU A 261 -7.55 -16.83 6.08
C LEU A 261 -7.42 -18.35 6.02
N ILE A 262 -7.44 -19.03 7.18
CA ILE A 262 -7.38 -20.49 7.26
C ILE A 262 -8.63 -21.11 6.62
N LYS A 263 -9.82 -20.60 6.95
CA LYS A 263 -11.09 -21.12 6.43
C LYS A 263 -11.16 -21.06 4.90
N GLN A 264 -10.54 -20.06 4.29
CA GLN A 264 -10.55 -19.86 2.84
C GLN A 264 -9.27 -20.34 2.13
N ASN A 265 -8.32 -20.93 2.87
CA ASN A 265 -7.04 -21.42 2.35
C ASN A 265 -6.17 -20.30 1.71
N GLU A 266 -6.13 -19.12 2.35
CA GLU A 266 -5.49 -17.89 1.85
C GLU A 266 -4.23 -17.49 2.64
N VAL A 267 -3.70 -18.41 3.45
CA VAL A 267 -2.50 -18.19 4.28
C VAL A 267 -1.27 -17.93 3.41
N ASP A 268 -1.02 -18.79 2.42
CA ASP A 268 0.14 -18.68 1.53
C ASP A 268 0.11 -17.39 0.70
N HIS A 269 -1.08 -16.97 0.24
CA HIS A 269 -1.26 -15.71 -0.49
C HIS A 269 -0.94 -14.50 0.40
N THR A 270 -1.37 -14.52 1.67
CA THR A 270 -1.10 -13.43 2.62
C THR A 270 0.39 -13.32 2.95
N LEU A 271 1.09 -14.45 3.10
CA LEU A 271 2.54 -14.46 3.29
C LEU A 271 3.28 -13.97 2.03
N SER A 272 2.80 -14.36 0.86
CA SER A 272 3.33 -13.87 -0.42
C SER A 272 3.14 -12.37 -0.56
N GLU A 273 1.97 -11.81 -0.21
CA GLU A 273 1.70 -10.36 -0.21
C GLU A 273 2.73 -9.62 0.65
N ARG A 274 2.94 -10.08 1.90
CA ARG A 274 3.96 -9.50 2.79
C ARG A 274 5.34 -9.55 2.13
N ASN A 275 5.77 -10.70 1.64
CA ASN A 275 7.12 -10.88 1.09
C ASN A 275 7.35 -10.01 -0.13
N VAL A 276 6.35 -9.87 -1.02
CA VAL A 276 6.43 -8.98 -2.17
C VAL A 276 6.58 -7.54 -1.74
N LEU A 277 5.76 -7.07 -0.79
CA LEU A 277 5.85 -5.69 -0.27
C LEU A 277 7.21 -5.38 0.39
N VAL A 278 7.91 -6.40 0.89
CA VAL A 278 9.27 -6.28 1.44
C VAL A 278 10.31 -6.24 0.33
N GLN A 279 10.10 -6.97 -0.75
CA GLN A 279 11.04 -7.02 -1.88
C GLN A 279 10.98 -5.75 -2.74
N THR A 280 9.85 -5.05 -2.78
CA THR A 280 9.62 -3.89 -3.68
C THR A 280 9.82 -2.52 -3.02
N ILE A 281 10.56 -2.45 -1.91
CA ILE A 281 10.80 -1.22 -1.10
C ILE A 281 11.50 -0.09 -1.90
N SER A 282 12.21 -0.41 -2.98
CA SER A 282 13.02 0.51 -3.77
C SER A 282 12.23 1.45 -4.70
N SER A 283 10.95 1.18 -5.01
CA SER A 283 10.19 2.01 -5.94
C SER A 283 9.42 3.13 -5.24
N PRO A 284 9.57 4.41 -5.66
CA PRO A 284 8.79 5.51 -5.10
C PRO A 284 7.31 5.44 -5.49
N PHE A 285 6.94 4.54 -6.40
CA PHE A 285 5.61 4.37 -6.97
C PHE A 285 4.85 3.19 -6.39
N ILE A 286 5.37 2.55 -5.34
CA ILE A 286 4.77 1.41 -4.65
C ILE A 286 4.57 1.77 -3.19
N VAL A 287 3.39 1.46 -2.64
CA VAL A 287 3.12 1.60 -1.21
C VAL A 287 4.09 0.69 -0.44
N THR A 288 4.87 1.28 0.46
CA THR A 288 5.88 0.56 1.22
C THR A 288 5.28 -0.03 2.50
N LEU A 289 5.59 -1.30 2.78
CA LEU A 289 5.32 -1.92 4.08
C LEU A 289 6.35 -1.44 5.10
N LYS A 290 5.89 -0.76 6.14
CA LYS A 290 6.75 -0.19 7.20
C LYS A 290 6.87 -1.14 8.38
N PHE A 291 5.76 -1.74 8.81
CA PHE A 291 5.74 -2.69 9.92
C PHE A 291 4.85 -3.88 9.62
N SER A 292 5.20 -5.05 10.15
CA SER A 292 4.31 -6.21 10.15
C SER A 292 4.42 -6.96 11.48
N PHE A 293 3.27 -7.25 12.10
CA PHE A 293 3.19 -7.96 13.37
C PHE A 293 1.90 -8.77 13.47
N GLN A 294 1.79 -9.63 14.48
CA GLN A 294 0.63 -10.50 14.66
C GLN A 294 0.25 -10.66 16.13
N THR A 295 -1.05 -10.84 16.38
CA THR A 295 -1.62 -11.26 17.66
C THR A 295 -2.01 -12.74 17.59
N ALA A 296 -2.71 -13.27 18.60
CA ALA A 296 -3.22 -14.64 18.59
C ALA A 296 -4.20 -14.91 17.41
N ASP A 297 -4.91 -13.89 16.96
CA ASP A 297 -6.08 -14.01 16.07
C ASP A 297 -6.00 -13.17 14.79
N HIS A 298 -5.11 -12.18 14.73
CA HIS A 298 -4.97 -11.26 13.60
C HIS A 298 -3.53 -11.10 13.09
N LEU A 299 -3.41 -10.74 11.82
CA LEU A 299 -2.19 -10.23 11.19
C LEU A 299 -2.35 -8.73 10.92
N PHE A 300 -1.27 -7.98 11.06
CA PHE A 300 -1.21 -6.54 10.86
C PHE A 300 -0.13 -6.20 9.86
N LEU A 301 -0.51 -5.49 8.80
CA LEU A 301 0.38 -4.89 7.82
C LEU A 301 0.22 -3.37 7.92
N VAL A 302 1.28 -2.68 8.34
CA VAL A 302 1.30 -1.22 8.48
C VAL A 302 2.13 -0.64 7.35
N MET A 303 1.46 0.14 6.50
CA MET A 303 2.00 0.67 5.26
C MET A 303 1.90 2.19 5.26
N ASP A 304 2.62 2.84 4.34
CA ASP A 304 2.46 4.28 4.11
C ASP A 304 1.00 4.65 3.82
N TYR A 305 0.55 5.72 4.44
CA TYR A 305 -0.75 6.31 4.14
C TYR A 305 -0.63 7.30 2.99
N ILE A 306 -1.34 7.02 1.89
CA ILE A 306 -1.35 7.88 0.70
C ILE A 306 -2.62 8.76 0.70
N PRO A 307 -2.51 10.09 0.87
CA PRO A 307 -3.65 10.93 1.24
C PRO A 307 -4.56 11.36 0.07
N GLY A 308 -4.10 11.32 -1.18
CA GLY A 308 -4.85 11.83 -2.34
C GLY A 308 -5.97 10.89 -2.84
N GLY A 309 -6.08 9.68 -2.27
CA GLY A 309 -7.12 8.72 -2.59
C GLY A 309 -6.92 8.01 -3.92
N GLU A 310 -7.94 7.32 -4.39
CA GLU A 310 -7.89 6.44 -5.57
C GLU A 310 -7.94 7.21 -6.89
N LEU A 311 -7.15 6.77 -7.87
CA LEU A 311 -7.20 7.23 -9.26
C LEU A 311 -8.59 6.97 -9.88
N PHE A 312 -9.29 5.92 -9.44
CA PHE A 312 -10.69 5.68 -9.81
C PHE A 312 -11.59 6.88 -9.52
N ALA A 313 -11.55 7.39 -8.29
CA ALA A 313 -12.36 8.55 -7.89
C ALA A 313 -11.96 9.81 -8.66
N TYR A 314 -10.68 9.97 -8.97
CA TYR A 314 -10.19 11.04 -9.84
C TYR A 314 -10.77 10.93 -11.25
N LEU A 315 -10.69 9.75 -11.88
CA LEU A 315 -11.24 9.49 -13.21
C LEU A 315 -12.76 9.72 -13.25
N GLN A 316 -13.51 9.25 -12.24
CA GLN A 316 -14.97 9.45 -12.17
C GLN A 316 -15.38 10.93 -12.17
N ARG A 317 -14.60 11.79 -11.50
CA ARG A 317 -14.83 13.25 -11.49
C ARG A 317 -14.52 13.88 -12.84
N HIS A 318 -13.44 13.46 -13.49
CA HIS A 318 -12.98 14.04 -14.75
C HIS A 318 -13.60 13.42 -16.01
N ARG A 319 -14.28 12.27 -15.88
CA ARG A 319 -14.83 11.41 -16.95
C ARG A 319 -13.76 10.80 -17.87
N THR A 320 -12.84 11.60 -18.38
CA THR A 320 -11.74 11.21 -19.25
C THR A 320 -10.54 12.09 -18.94
N LEU A 321 -9.33 11.55 -19.07
CA LEU A 321 -8.08 12.31 -18.96
C LEU A 321 -7.55 12.68 -20.35
N GLY A 322 -6.90 13.84 -20.44
CA GLY A 322 -6.16 14.18 -21.64
C GLY A 322 -4.92 13.28 -21.79
N GLU A 323 -4.47 13.04 -23.02
CA GLU A 323 -3.32 12.16 -23.28
C GLU A 323 -2.05 12.58 -22.53
N HIS A 324 -1.83 13.88 -22.33
CA HIS A 324 -0.71 14.36 -21.53
C HIS A 324 -0.77 13.87 -20.07
N GLN A 325 -1.96 13.91 -19.47
CA GLN A 325 -2.18 13.41 -18.11
C GLN A 325 -2.08 11.89 -18.05
N ALA A 326 -2.69 11.19 -19.01
CA ALA A 326 -2.59 9.74 -19.10
C ALA A 326 -1.14 9.28 -19.31
N ARG A 327 -0.37 9.96 -20.18
CA ARG A 327 1.05 9.68 -20.41
C ARG A 327 1.87 9.78 -19.14
N PHE A 328 1.61 10.80 -18.31
CA PHE A 328 2.28 10.96 -17.02
C PHE A 328 2.01 9.75 -16.11
N PHE A 329 0.74 9.41 -15.85
CA PHE A 329 0.40 8.29 -14.96
C PHE A 329 0.90 6.95 -15.51
N ILE A 330 0.78 6.71 -16.82
CA ILE A 330 1.27 5.48 -17.43
C ILE A 330 2.80 5.40 -17.37
N ALA A 331 3.53 6.51 -17.53
CA ALA A 331 4.98 6.50 -17.39
C ALA A 331 5.43 6.07 -15.97
N GLU A 332 4.77 6.59 -14.93
CA GLU A 332 5.05 6.19 -13.55
C GLU A 332 4.71 4.71 -13.29
N LEU A 333 3.58 4.25 -13.82
CA LEU A 333 3.16 2.84 -13.73
C LEU A 333 4.11 1.90 -14.47
N VAL A 334 4.69 2.32 -15.59
CA VAL A 334 5.73 1.54 -16.28
C VAL A 334 6.97 1.38 -15.39
N CYS A 335 7.41 2.44 -14.71
CA CYS A 335 8.51 2.35 -13.74
C CYS A 335 8.14 1.45 -12.53
N ALA A 336 6.91 1.54 -12.03
CA ALA A 336 6.45 0.69 -10.93
C ALA A 336 6.43 -0.80 -11.32
N LEU A 337 5.85 -1.12 -12.48
CA LEU A 337 5.78 -2.49 -12.99
C LEU A 337 7.16 -3.04 -13.36
N GLU A 338 8.05 -2.22 -13.89
CA GLU A 338 9.44 -2.62 -14.15
C GLU A 338 10.15 -3.09 -12.88
N GLU A 339 9.98 -2.39 -11.76
CA GLU A 339 10.57 -2.80 -10.47
C GLU A 339 9.95 -4.09 -9.94
N ILE A 340 8.62 -4.23 -10.04
CA ILE A 340 7.92 -5.46 -9.64
C ILE A 340 8.43 -6.64 -10.49
N HIS A 341 8.58 -6.43 -11.80
CA HIS A 341 9.01 -7.47 -12.72
C HIS A 341 10.49 -7.83 -12.53
N ALA A 342 11.35 -6.86 -12.21
CA ALA A 342 12.76 -7.08 -11.89
C ALA A 342 12.95 -7.98 -10.66
N ASN A 343 12.02 -7.94 -9.71
CA ASN A 343 11.96 -8.84 -8.55
C ASN A 343 11.29 -10.19 -8.86
N ASN A 344 11.07 -10.51 -10.14
CA ASN A 344 10.41 -11.74 -10.60
C ASN A 344 8.99 -11.92 -10.02
N VAL A 345 8.29 -10.80 -9.79
CA VAL A 345 6.89 -10.78 -9.31
C VAL A 345 5.97 -10.39 -10.46
N VAL A 346 4.75 -10.96 -10.48
CA VAL A 346 3.64 -10.51 -11.33
C VAL A 346 2.55 -9.87 -10.47
N TYR A 347 2.02 -8.72 -10.89
CA TYR A 347 1.11 -7.90 -10.09
C TYR A 347 -0.36 -8.38 -10.14
N ARG A 348 -0.87 -8.70 -11.33
CA ARG A 348 -2.17 -9.35 -11.62
C ARG A 348 -3.45 -8.59 -11.29
N ASP A 349 -3.42 -7.42 -10.65
CA ASP A 349 -4.64 -6.65 -10.34
C ASP A 349 -4.48 -5.14 -10.57
N LEU A 350 -3.90 -4.77 -11.72
CA LEU A 350 -3.78 -3.36 -12.13
C LEU A 350 -5.16 -2.82 -12.53
N LYS A 351 -5.62 -1.81 -11.80
CA LYS A 351 -6.88 -1.09 -12.02
C LYS A 351 -6.87 0.26 -11.28
N PRO A 352 -7.71 1.25 -11.67
CA PRO A 352 -7.73 2.57 -11.05
C PRO A 352 -7.99 2.57 -9.53
N GLU A 353 -8.68 1.57 -9.01
CA GLU A 353 -8.99 1.41 -7.58
C GLU A 353 -7.74 1.05 -6.76
N ASN A 354 -6.77 0.35 -7.36
CA ASN A 354 -5.52 -0.05 -6.72
C ASN A 354 -4.36 0.93 -7.00
N ILE A 355 -4.67 2.11 -7.55
CA ILE A 355 -3.70 3.17 -7.81
C ILE A 355 -4.10 4.37 -6.96
N LEU A 356 -3.28 4.71 -5.98
CA LEU A 356 -3.48 5.89 -5.14
C LEU A 356 -2.70 7.09 -5.69
N LEU A 357 -3.14 8.29 -5.36
CA LEU A 357 -2.43 9.54 -5.65
C LEU A 357 -1.86 10.11 -4.35
N ASP A 358 -0.58 10.44 -4.32
CA ASP A 358 0.01 11.14 -3.18
C ASP A 358 -0.39 12.61 -3.12
N ALA A 359 0.10 13.34 -2.12
CA ALA A 359 -0.24 14.74 -1.91
C ALA A 359 0.24 15.65 -3.06
N GLN A 360 1.27 15.22 -3.80
CA GLN A 360 1.81 15.93 -4.93
C GLN A 360 1.07 15.55 -6.22
N GLY A 361 0.47 14.36 -6.28
CA GLY A 361 -0.28 13.85 -7.43
C GLY A 361 0.47 12.78 -8.22
N HIS A 362 1.55 12.21 -7.67
CA HIS A 362 2.18 11.02 -8.23
C HIS A 362 1.42 9.76 -7.81
N ILE A 363 1.56 8.70 -8.60
CA ILE A 363 0.92 7.43 -8.29
C ILE A 363 1.64 6.67 -7.16
N ALA A 364 0.87 5.84 -6.46
CA ALA A 364 1.37 4.79 -5.59
C ALA A 364 0.50 3.53 -5.77
N LEU A 365 1.09 2.44 -6.26
CA LEU A 365 0.43 1.13 -6.35
C LEU A 365 0.19 0.56 -4.96
N THR A 366 -0.99 0.01 -4.74
CA THR A 366 -1.42 -0.60 -3.47
C THR A 366 -2.13 -1.94 -3.71
N ASP A 367 -2.38 -2.69 -2.64
CA ASP A 367 -3.07 -3.99 -2.65
C ASP A 367 -2.33 -5.10 -3.44
N PHE A 368 -1.26 -5.62 -2.82
CA PHE A 368 -0.42 -6.68 -3.37
C PHE A 368 -0.97 -8.08 -3.07
N GLY A 369 -2.22 -8.19 -2.58
CA GLY A 369 -2.86 -9.47 -2.21
C GLY A 369 -2.97 -10.48 -3.35
N LEU A 370 -2.96 -9.99 -4.60
CA LEU A 370 -2.95 -10.84 -5.79
C LEU A 370 -1.57 -10.91 -6.45
N CYS A 371 -0.50 -10.37 -5.88
CA CYS A 371 0.83 -10.54 -6.44
C CYS A 371 1.32 -11.99 -6.32
N LYS A 372 2.27 -12.37 -7.17
CA LYS A 372 2.91 -13.69 -7.08
C LYS A 372 4.36 -13.63 -7.52
N GLU A 373 5.24 -14.13 -6.66
CA GLU A 373 6.62 -14.40 -7.00
C GLU A 373 6.71 -15.64 -7.90
N LEU A 374 7.34 -15.48 -9.06
CA LEU A 374 7.52 -16.51 -10.09
C LEU A 374 8.80 -17.33 -9.84
N LYS A 375 9.06 -17.73 -8.60
CA LYS A 375 10.27 -18.43 -8.07
C LYS A 375 11.19 -19.10 -9.11
N GLU A 376 11.22 -20.44 -9.18
CA GLU A 376 12.02 -21.21 -10.16
C GLU A 376 11.32 -21.35 -11.52
N LYS A 377 10.09 -20.84 -11.65
CA LYS A 377 9.25 -20.98 -12.85
C LYS A 377 8.95 -19.62 -13.43
N THR A 378 9.17 -19.43 -14.73
CA THR A 378 8.83 -18.16 -15.41
C THR A 378 7.33 -17.92 -15.60
N THR A 379 6.47 -18.85 -15.17
CA THR A 379 5.02 -18.82 -15.39
C THR A 379 4.20 -19.29 -14.18
N THR A 380 2.92 -18.94 -14.19
CA THR A 380 1.88 -19.36 -13.24
C THR A 380 0.55 -19.61 -13.98
N SER A 381 -0.41 -20.29 -13.34
CA SER A 381 -1.72 -20.65 -13.92
C SER A 381 -2.93 -20.27 -13.07
N THR A 382 -2.75 -19.61 -11.93
CA THR A 382 -3.83 -19.22 -11.02
C THR A 382 -4.78 -18.23 -11.70
N PHE A 383 -6.09 -18.50 -11.72
CA PHE A 383 -7.09 -17.58 -12.28
C PHE A 383 -7.54 -16.57 -11.22
N CYS A 384 -7.19 -15.30 -11.38
CA CYS A 384 -7.49 -14.20 -10.44
C CYS A 384 -7.45 -12.84 -11.15
N GLY A 385 -7.83 -11.77 -10.45
CA GLY A 385 -7.84 -10.40 -10.98
C GLY A 385 -9.24 -9.89 -11.32
N THR A 386 -9.33 -8.61 -11.67
CA THR A 386 -10.60 -7.94 -12.02
C THR A 386 -11.04 -8.28 -13.44
N SER A 387 -12.31 -8.66 -13.63
CA SER A 387 -12.82 -9.31 -14.85
C SER A 387 -12.54 -8.55 -16.16
N GLU A 388 -12.66 -7.23 -16.15
CA GLU A 388 -12.44 -6.34 -17.29
C GLU A 388 -10.96 -6.20 -17.66
N TYR A 389 -10.07 -6.48 -16.71
CA TYR A 389 -8.61 -6.34 -16.81
C TYR A 389 -7.89 -7.66 -17.11
N LEU A 390 -8.62 -8.78 -17.14
CA LEU A 390 -8.06 -10.11 -17.39
C LEU A 390 -7.48 -10.24 -18.80
N ALA A 391 -6.25 -10.73 -18.88
CA ALA A 391 -5.61 -11.05 -20.15
C ALA A 391 -6.25 -12.29 -20.82
N PRO A 392 -6.27 -12.37 -22.17
CA PRO A 392 -6.84 -13.49 -22.91
C PRO A 392 -6.33 -14.87 -22.48
N GLU A 393 -5.03 -14.99 -22.23
CA GLU A 393 -4.38 -16.22 -21.79
C GLU A 393 -4.87 -16.70 -20.41
N MET A 394 -5.23 -15.80 -19.50
CA MET A 394 -5.82 -16.14 -18.20
C MET A 394 -7.23 -16.69 -18.38
N ILE A 395 -8.05 -16.06 -19.23
CA ILE A 395 -9.41 -16.51 -19.56
C ILE A 395 -9.38 -17.90 -20.21
N LEU A 396 -8.38 -18.16 -21.05
CA LEU A 396 -8.15 -19.46 -21.68
C LEU A 396 -7.52 -20.50 -20.75
N LYS A 397 -7.28 -20.14 -19.47
CA LYS A 397 -6.64 -21.00 -18.46
C LYS A 397 -5.27 -21.53 -18.88
N LYS A 398 -4.53 -20.76 -19.68
CA LYS A 398 -3.15 -21.07 -20.06
C LYS A 398 -2.21 -20.59 -18.95
N GLU A 399 -1.02 -21.16 -18.92
CA GLU A 399 0.07 -20.56 -18.14
C GLU A 399 0.42 -19.19 -18.70
N TYR A 400 0.78 -18.29 -17.79
CA TYR A 400 1.07 -16.89 -18.09
C TYR A 400 2.23 -16.38 -17.24
N SER A 401 2.87 -15.31 -17.71
CA SER A 401 3.99 -14.63 -17.05
C SER A 401 3.62 -13.17 -16.75
N GLN A 402 4.62 -12.37 -16.37
CA GLN A 402 4.54 -10.92 -16.15
C GLN A 402 3.90 -10.12 -17.30
N VAL A 403 3.90 -10.67 -18.52
CA VAL A 403 3.35 -10.03 -19.74
C VAL A 403 1.85 -9.74 -19.64
N ILE A 404 1.13 -10.38 -18.72
CA ILE A 404 -0.28 -10.05 -18.44
C ILE A 404 -0.46 -8.64 -17.84
N ASP A 405 0.52 -8.13 -17.08
CA ASP A 405 0.42 -6.80 -16.48
C ASP A 405 0.48 -5.71 -17.56
N TRP A 406 1.19 -5.96 -18.67
CA TRP A 406 1.21 -5.06 -19.83
C TRP A 406 -0.14 -5.02 -20.57
N TRP A 407 -0.89 -6.13 -20.57
CA TRP A 407 -2.27 -6.12 -21.05
C TRP A 407 -3.15 -5.23 -20.17
N SER A 408 -3.09 -5.42 -18.86
CA SER A 408 -3.85 -4.62 -17.90
C SER A 408 -3.47 -3.13 -17.97
N LEU A 409 -2.19 -2.80 -18.24
CA LEU A 409 -1.74 -1.42 -18.50
C LEU A 409 -2.40 -0.83 -19.77
N GLY A 410 -2.58 -1.64 -20.81
CA GLY A 410 -3.30 -1.24 -22.03
C GLY A 410 -4.78 -0.98 -21.79
N ILE A 411 -5.44 -1.82 -20.97
CA ILE A 411 -6.84 -1.62 -20.54
C ILE A 411 -6.95 -0.32 -19.75
N LEU A 412 -6.03 -0.10 -18.80
CA LEU A 412 -5.99 1.10 -17.99
C LEU A 412 -5.80 2.36 -18.83
N LEU A 413 -4.81 2.39 -19.74
CA LEU A 413 -4.58 3.54 -20.62
C LEU A 413 -5.83 3.85 -21.46
N TYR A 414 -6.47 2.83 -22.03
CA TYR A 414 -7.73 3.01 -22.75
C TYR A 414 -8.79 3.64 -21.83
N GLU A 415 -9.01 3.07 -20.65
CA GLU A 415 -9.99 3.60 -19.69
C GLU A 415 -9.70 5.04 -19.26
N LEU A 416 -8.43 5.41 -19.03
CA LEU A 416 -8.07 6.78 -18.68
C LEU A 416 -8.44 7.77 -19.79
N VAL A 417 -8.23 7.42 -21.06
CA VAL A 417 -8.45 8.36 -22.18
C VAL A 417 -9.86 8.30 -22.78
N THR A 418 -10.61 7.22 -22.56
CA THR A 418 -11.98 7.07 -23.07
C THR A 418 -13.07 7.04 -21.99
N GLY A 419 -12.70 6.93 -20.71
CA GLY A 419 -13.61 6.94 -19.56
C GLY A 419 -14.27 5.60 -19.24
N GLY A 420 -13.80 4.50 -19.85
CA GLY A 420 -14.29 3.15 -19.56
C GLY A 420 -13.50 2.09 -20.33
N ALA A 421 -13.56 0.84 -19.86
CA ALA A 421 -12.82 -0.27 -20.45
C ALA A 421 -13.21 -0.57 -21.92
N PRO A 422 -12.29 -1.09 -22.76
CA PRO A 422 -12.56 -1.38 -24.17
C PRO A 422 -13.52 -2.58 -24.34
N PHE A 423 -13.56 -3.48 -23.36
CA PHE A 423 -14.48 -4.61 -23.30
C PHE A 423 -15.23 -4.53 -21.97
N HIS A 424 -16.55 -4.51 -22.03
CA HIS A 424 -17.39 -4.48 -20.84
C HIS A 424 -18.66 -5.29 -21.09
N SER A 425 -19.20 -5.96 -20.08
CA SER A 425 -20.53 -6.57 -20.12
C SER A 425 -20.96 -6.93 -18.70
N VAL A 426 -22.26 -6.86 -18.42
CA VAL A 426 -22.84 -7.35 -17.18
C VAL A 426 -22.79 -8.88 -17.06
N HIS A 427 -22.65 -9.59 -18.19
CA HIS A 427 -22.56 -11.05 -18.23
C HIS A 427 -21.12 -11.49 -18.51
N LEU A 428 -20.52 -12.24 -17.58
CA LEU A 428 -19.11 -12.64 -17.65
C LEU A 428 -18.77 -13.47 -18.90
N ASP A 429 -19.67 -14.35 -19.35
CA ASP A 429 -19.46 -15.14 -20.57
C ASP A 429 -19.40 -14.26 -21.83
N VAL A 430 -20.20 -13.19 -21.86
CA VAL A 430 -20.20 -12.20 -22.94
C VAL A 430 -18.92 -11.38 -22.86
N LEU A 431 -18.55 -10.90 -21.67
CA LEU A 431 -17.30 -10.17 -21.45
C LEU A 431 -16.09 -10.97 -21.92
N TYR A 432 -15.97 -12.23 -21.49
CA TYR A 432 -14.87 -13.10 -21.89
C TYR A 432 -14.84 -13.35 -23.39
N ARG A 433 -16.00 -13.56 -24.04
CA ARG A 433 -16.06 -13.64 -25.51
C ARG A 433 -15.60 -12.35 -26.19
N ARG A 434 -15.94 -11.17 -25.64
CA ARG A 434 -15.49 -9.87 -26.15
C ARG A 434 -13.98 -9.71 -26.03
N ILE A 435 -13.42 -9.99 -24.85
CA ILE A 435 -11.97 -9.97 -24.62
C ILE A 435 -11.26 -10.89 -25.62
N LEU A 436 -11.77 -12.10 -25.84
CA LEU A 436 -11.13 -13.08 -26.73
C LEU A 436 -11.29 -12.77 -28.23
N LYS A 437 -12.36 -12.09 -28.68
CA LYS A 437 -12.71 -12.03 -30.11
C LYS A 437 -13.11 -10.66 -30.65
N GLN A 438 -13.58 -9.73 -29.84
CA GLN A 438 -14.11 -8.45 -30.34
C GLN A 438 -12.96 -7.56 -30.84
N PRO A 439 -13.00 -7.02 -32.06
CA PRO A 439 -12.02 -6.05 -32.51
C PRO A 439 -11.97 -4.83 -31.58
N LEU A 440 -10.76 -4.32 -31.32
CA LEU A 440 -10.60 -3.07 -30.55
C LEU A 440 -11.13 -1.91 -31.39
N SER A 441 -12.00 -1.10 -30.80
CA SER A 441 -12.58 0.09 -31.41
C SER A 441 -12.38 1.29 -30.51
N PHE A 442 -12.14 2.46 -31.08
CA PHE A 442 -12.04 3.72 -30.33
C PHE A 442 -13.30 4.56 -30.54
N PRO A 443 -13.79 5.29 -29.53
CA PRO A 443 -15.01 6.08 -29.65
C PRO A 443 -14.84 7.25 -30.65
N SER A 444 -15.81 7.43 -31.55
CA SER A 444 -15.81 8.51 -32.56
C SER A 444 -16.39 9.84 -32.03
N ASN A 445 -16.97 9.82 -30.83
CA ASN A 445 -17.86 10.81 -30.26
C ASN A 445 -17.15 11.90 -29.43
N GLY A 446 -16.09 12.50 -29.98
CA GLY A 446 -15.52 13.77 -29.49
C GLY A 446 -14.16 13.70 -28.79
N VAL A 447 -13.59 12.51 -28.58
CA VAL A 447 -12.20 12.35 -28.10
C VAL A 447 -11.29 12.06 -29.29
N SER A 448 -10.57 13.08 -29.77
CA SER A 448 -9.57 12.90 -30.83
C SER A 448 -8.27 12.37 -30.23
N LEU A 449 -8.13 11.04 -30.18
CA LEU A 449 -6.88 10.38 -29.77
C LEU A 449 -5.84 10.42 -30.91
N SER A 450 -4.59 10.71 -30.55
CA SER A 450 -3.42 10.66 -31.41
C SER A 450 -3.19 9.26 -31.98
N LEU A 451 -2.45 9.19 -33.09
CA LEU A 451 -2.10 7.90 -33.69
C LEU A 451 -1.18 7.11 -32.75
N GLU A 452 -0.28 7.80 -32.06
CA GLU A 452 0.66 7.23 -31.10
C GLU A 452 -0.04 6.64 -29.88
N CYS A 453 -1.09 7.29 -29.37
CA CYS A 453 -1.89 6.75 -28.26
C CYS A 453 -2.64 5.49 -28.68
N LYS A 454 -3.30 5.52 -29.85
CA LYS A 454 -4.02 4.35 -30.39
C LYS A 454 -3.07 3.19 -30.66
N ASP A 455 -1.91 3.47 -31.23
CA ASP A 455 -0.88 2.47 -31.53
C ASP A 455 -0.36 1.81 -30.25
N LEU A 456 -0.04 2.59 -29.21
CA LEU A 456 0.39 2.03 -27.92
C LEU A 456 -0.66 1.07 -27.34
N ILE A 457 -1.92 1.50 -27.30
CA ILE A 457 -3.02 0.67 -26.79
C ILE A 457 -3.16 -0.60 -27.64
N GLN A 458 -3.08 -0.50 -28.97
CA GLN A 458 -3.17 -1.65 -29.87
C GLN A 458 -2.03 -2.65 -29.66
N GLN A 459 -0.82 -2.19 -29.41
CA GLN A 459 0.34 -3.05 -29.18
C GLN A 459 0.33 -3.70 -27.77
N LEU A 460 -0.18 -3.00 -26.75
CA LEU A 460 -0.39 -3.56 -25.41
C LEU A 460 -1.58 -4.55 -25.36
N LEU A 461 -2.63 -4.30 -26.16
CA LEU A 461 -3.83 -5.17 -26.24
C LEU A 461 -3.73 -6.24 -27.34
N GLN A 462 -2.51 -6.69 -27.66
CA GLN A 462 -2.30 -7.88 -28.47
C GLN A 462 -2.71 -9.14 -27.69
N ARG A 463 -3.58 -9.94 -28.29
CA ARG A 463 -4.12 -11.16 -27.66
C ARG A 463 -3.12 -12.29 -27.58
N ASP A 464 -2.22 -12.35 -28.55
CA ASP A 464 -1.08 -13.26 -28.52
C ASP A 464 -0.01 -12.63 -27.61
N PRO A 465 0.26 -13.19 -26.42
CA PRO A 465 1.21 -12.61 -25.48
C PRO A 465 2.62 -12.50 -26.07
N SER A 466 3.01 -13.36 -27.03
CA SER A 466 4.34 -13.31 -27.66
C SER A 466 4.54 -12.12 -28.61
N LYS A 467 3.43 -11.51 -29.06
CA LYS A 467 3.40 -10.34 -29.95
C LYS A 467 3.07 -9.05 -29.21
N ARG A 468 2.76 -9.14 -27.91
CA ARG A 468 2.41 -8.00 -27.07
C ARG A 468 3.64 -7.14 -26.81
N LEU A 469 3.46 -5.82 -26.80
CA LEU A 469 4.52 -4.89 -26.42
C LEU A 469 4.97 -5.20 -24.98
N GLY A 470 6.29 -5.28 -24.78
CA GLY A 470 6.89 -5.69 -23.51
C GLY A 470 7.06 -7.20 -23.32
N ALA A 471 6.71 -8.03 -24.32
CA ALA A 471 6.95 -9.47 -24.26
C ALA A 471 8.43 -9.88 -24.43
N ARG A 472 9.25 -9.05 -25.08
CA ARG A 472 10.65 -9.37 -25.39
C ARG A 472 11.62 -8.70 -24.42
N ASN A 473 11.59 -7.37 -24.34
CA ASN A 473 12.51 -6.60 -23.50
C ASN A 473 11.80 -5.91 -22.33
N GLY A 474 10.60 -6.37 -21.95
CA GLY A 474 9.85 -5.85 -20.82
C GLY A 474 9.52 -4.36 -20.96
N ALA A 475 9.72 -3.61 -19.88
CA ALA A 475 9.48 -2.17 -19.85
C ALA A 475 10.27 -1.39 -20.91
N THR A 476 11.44 -1.89 -21.35
CA THR A 476 12.27 -1.21 -22.38
C THR A 476 11.51 -1.02 -23.69
N ASP A 477 10.77 -2.03 -24.15
CA ASP A 477 9.98 -1.94 -25.38
C ASP A 477 8.90 -0.85 -25.26
N ILE A 478 8.28 -0.73 -24.08
CA ILE A 478 7.22 0.25 -23.81
C ILE A 478 7.81 1.67 -23.72
N LYS A 479 8.94 1.81 -23.02
CA LYS A 479 9.63 3.11 -22.83
C LYS A 479 10.10 3.74 -24.14
N GLN A 480 10.41 2.92 -25.15
CA GLN A 480 10.83 3.35 -26.48
C GLN A 480 9.67 3.72 -27.41
N HIS A 481 8.42 3.44 -27.02
CA HIS A 481 7.27 3.71 -27.86
C HIS A 481 7.09 5.22 -28.15
N PRO A 482 6.75 5.64 -29.39
CA PRO A 482 6.60 7.05 -29.76
C PRO A 482 5.65 7.88 -28.88
N PHE A 483 4.66 7.23 -28.27
CA PHE A 483 3.76 7.87 -27.29
C PHE A 483 4.51 8.51 -26.12
N PHE A 484 5.67 7.99 -25.72
CA PHE A 484 6.52 8.53 -24.64
C PHE A 484 7.68 9.39 -25.16
N LYS A 485 7.66 9.80 -26.43
CA LYS A 485 8.70 10.67 -26.98
C LYS A 485 8.87 11.93 -26.12
N GLY A 486 10.10 12.18 -25.68
CA GLY A 486 10.46 13.32 -24.83
C GLY A 486 10.35 13.07 -23.32
N ILE A 487 9.88 11.90 -22.88
CA ILE A 487 9.91 11.53 -21.46
C ILE A 487 11.34 11.21 -21.02
N ARG A 488 11.73 11.84 -19.92
CA ARG A 488 12.99 11.57 -19.21
C ARG A 488 12.77 10.50 -18.14
N TRP A 489 12.98 9.23 -18.50
CA TRP A 489 12.71 8.08 -17.62
C TRP A 489 13.52 8.09 -16.32
N ASP A 490 14.73 8.64 -16.34
CA ASP A 490 15.56 8.89 -15.16
C ASP A 490 14.91 9.87 -14.17
N ALA A 491 14.25 10.90 -14.70
CA ALA A 491 13.50 11.87 -13.91
C ALA A 491 12.18 11.28 -13.41
N VAL A 492 11.47 10.50 -14.22
CA VAL A 492 10.26 9.77 -13.81
C VAL A 492 10.58 8.85 -12.63
N ALA A 493 11.58 7.98 -12.76
CA ALA A 493 11.96 7.02 -11.72
C ALA A 493 12.31 7.66 -10.37
N LYS A 494 12.64 8.97 -10.36
CA LYS A 494 12.98 9.75 -9.16
C LYS A 494 11.86 10.71 -8.70
N LYS A 495 10.64 10.61 -9.25
CA LYS A 495 9.54 11.57 -9.03
C LYS A 495 9.92 13.04 -9.29
N GLN A 496 10.76 13.29 -10.29
CA GLN A 496 11.25 14.63 -10.63
C GLN A 496 10.43 15.31 -11.74
N MET A 497 9.54 14.57 -12.40
CA MET A 497 8.62 15.20 -13.35
C MET A 497 7.44 15.81 -12.59
N PRO A 498 7.09 17.09 -12.81
CA PRO A 498 5.95 17.68 -12.14
C PRO A 498 4.66 16.99 -12.58
N PRO A 499 3.75 16.67 -11.64
CA PRO A 499 2.45 16.13 -11.96
C PRO A 499 1.63 17.14 -12.77
N PRO A 500 0.79 16.68 -13.70
CA PRO A 500 0.08 17.57 -14.61
C PRO A 500 -0.92 18.44 -13.85
N SER A 501 -0.68 19.76 -13.81
CA SER A 501 -1.56 20.72 -13.15
C SER A 501 -2.99 20.65 -13.73
N PRO A 502 -4.04 20.79 -12.90
CA PRO A 502 -5.39 20.94 -13.42
C PRO A 502 -5.49 22.19 -14.30
N LYS A 503 -6.19 22.10 -15.44
CA LYS A 503 -6.33 23.23 -16.38
C LYS A 503 -6.97 24.43 -15.67
N LYS A 504 -6.42 25.64 -15.89
CA LYS A 504 -6.84 26.94 -15.30
C LYS A 504 -8.32 27.35 -15.53
N SER A 505 -9.10 26.58 -16.28
CA SER A 505 -10.53 26.82 -16.53
C SER A 505 -11.49 26.07 -15.59
N SER A 506 -10.97 25.36 -14.59
CA SER A 506 -11.77 24.77 -13.50
C SER A 506 -11.30 25.34 -12.16
N PRO A 507 -12.17 25.95 -11.34
CA PRO A 507 -11.84 26.32 -9.97
C PRO A 507 -11.79 25.04 -9.14
N THR A 508 -10.75 24.26 -9.33
CA THR A 508 -10.31 23.20 -8.43
C THR A 508 -8.89 22.82 -8.82
N ALA A 509 -7.93 23.48 -8.17
CA ALA A 509 -6.74 22.76 -7.70
C ALA A 509 -7.20 21.46 -7.02
N ILE A 510 -6.32 20.47 -6.85
CA ILE A 510 -6.59 19.23 -6.13
C ILE A 510 -7.11 19.59 -4.72
N ASN A 511 -8.41 19.88 -4.59
CA ASN A 511 -9.09 20.10 -3.33
C ASN A 511 -9.20 18.68 -2.82
N ILE A 512 -8.28 18.33 -1.94
CA ILE A 512 -8.46 17.24 -0.99
C ILE A 512 -9.74 17.60 -0.24
N PRO A 513 -10.90 16.98 -0.52
CA PRO A 513 -12.09 17.27 0.24
C PRO A 513 -11.88 16.57 1.57
N SER A 514 -11.41 17.34 2.56
CA SER A 514 -11.73 17.02 3.94
C SER A 514 -13.26 16.99 4.04
N SER A 515 -13.82 15.85 4.47
CA SER A 515 -15.19 15.68 5.00
C SER A 515 -16.39 15.26 4.13
N HIS A 516 -16.28 14.89 2.84
CA HIS A 516 -17.46 14.43 2.07
C HIS A 516 -17.35 13.02 1.47
N TYR A 517 -17.25 12.02 2.33
CA TYR A 517 -17.87 10.69 2.13
C TYR A 517 -18.59 10.30 3.42
N LEU A 518 -19.64 11.05 3.76
CA LEU A 518 -20.65 10.64 4.71
C LEU A 518 -21.97 10.52 3.94
N SER A 519 -22.61 9.36 4.08
CA SER A 519 -23.91 8.96 3.53
C SER A 519 -23.94 8.52 2.07
N VAL A 520 -23.56 7.25 1.84
CA VAL A 520 -24.35 6.42 0.90
C VAL A 520 -25.21 5.52 1.75
N GLY A 521 -26.43 5.98 1.98
CA GLY A 521 -27.48 5.21 2.62
C GLY A 521 -27.84 3.97 1.81
N ASN A 522 -28.10 2.89 2.55
CA ASN A 522 -28.86 1.73 2.14
C ASN A 522 -30.03 2.14 1.22
N LYS A 523 -30.04 1.61 0.00
CA LYS A 523 -31.25 1.53 -0.83
C LYS A 523 -31.63 0.07 -1.02
N HIS A 524 -32.37 -0.46 -0.06
CA HIS A 524 -33.37 -1.48 -0.35
C HIS A 524 -34.76 -0.97 0.05
N THR A 525 -35.64 -0.99 -0.97
CA THR A 525 -37.11 -1.11 -0.92
C THR A 525 -37.93 -0.02 -0.22
N LYS A 526 -38.57 0.81 -1.06
CA LYS A 526 -39.79 1.57 -0.73
C LYS A 526 -40.93 0.62 -0.36
N LYS A 527 -41.56 0.81 0.80
CA LYS A 527 -43.01 0.71 0.98
C LYS A 527 -43.46 1.68 2.09
N GLN A 528 -44.39 2.55 1.68
CA GLN A 528 -45.41 3.32 2.40
C GLN A 528 -45.42 3.22 3.95
N ASN A 529 -45.38 4.35 4.67
CA ASN A 529 -46.58 4.99 5.20
C ASN A 529 -46.31 6.36 5.85
N VAL A 530 -47.39 7.10 6.01
CA VAL A 530 -47.54 8.54 6.21
C VAL A 530 -47.73 8.90 7.70
N ASN A 531 -47.28 10.10 8.09
CA ASN A 531 -47.62 10.93 9.27
C ASN A 531 -47.28 10.46 10.70
N ASN A 532 -46.47 11.26 11.42
CA ASN A 532 -46.94 12.16 12.51
C ASN A 532 -45.79 12.97 13.13
N TYR A 533 -46.04 14.26 13.37
CA TYR A 533 -45.22 15.19 14.14
C TYR A 533 -45.31 14.87 15.64
N THR A 534 -44.19 14.92 16.38
CA THR A 534 -43.91 15.92 17.46
C THR A 534 -42.68 15.55 18.31
N THR A 535 -41.75 16.50 18.35
CA THR A 535 -40.93 16.99 19.48
C THR A 535 -40.43 16.01 20.56
N LEU A 536 -39.11 15.79 20.65
CA LEU A 536 -38.35 15.85 21.91
C LEU A 536 -36.82 15.82 21.67
N GLY A 537 -36.11 16.81 22.23
CA GLY A 537 -34.76 16.60 22.81
C GLY A 537 -33.54 16.50 21.90
N LYS A 538 -32.82 17.61 21.77
CA LYS A 538 -31.39 17.66 21.42
C LYS A 538 -30.57 16.64 22.24
N LYS A 539 -29.83 15.74 21.58
CA LYS A 539 -28.53 15.22 22.04
C LYS A 539 -27.62 14.93 20.85
N SER A 540 -26.74 15.88 20.55
CA SER A 540 -25.51 15.66 19.81
C SER A 540 -24.59 14.76 20.65
N ALA A 541 -24.50 13.47 20.32
CA ALA A 541 -23.49 12.60 20.89
C ALA A 541 -22.16 12.86 20.17
N GLN A 542 -21.33 13.71 20.78
CA GLN A 542 -19.89 13.63 20.59
C GLN A 542 -19.44 12.21 20.96
N LEU A 543 -18.88 11.48 20.01
CA LEU A 543 -18.17 10.23 20.27
C LEU A 543 -16.96 10.56 21.14
N GLY A 544 -17.07 10.26 22.44
CA GLY A 544 -15.96 10.39 23.38
C GLY A 544 -14.87 9.33 23.12
N PRO A 545 -13.64 9.55 23.63
CA PRO A 545 -12.49 8.66 23.46
C PRO A 545 -12.73 7.20 23.92
N SER A 546 -13.70 6.95 24.80
CA SER A 546 -14.05 5.62 25.32
C SER A 546 -14.68 4.66 24.29
N SER A 547 -15.24 5.16 23.18
CA SER A 547 -15.82 4.33 22.10
C SER A 547 -14.76 3.76 21.14
N LEU A 548 -13.58 4.37 21.10
CA LEU A 548 -12.45 3.92 20.27
C LEU A 548 -11.53 2.96 21.02
N GLU A 549 -11.31 3.17 22.32
CA GLU A 549 -10.63 2.21 23.17
C GLU A 549 -11.42 0.90 23.32
N SER A 550 -12.75 0.96 23.31
CA SER A 550 -13.59 -0.24 23.27
C SER A 550 -13.50 -0.98 21.92
N GLN A 551 -13.23 -0.30 20.81
CA GLN A 551 -12.97 -0.97 19.51
C GLN A 551 -11.60 -1.66 19.48
N VAL A 552 -10.57 -1.07 20.08
CA VAL A 552 -9.25 -1.72 20.26
C VAL A 552 -9.37 -2.89 21.24
N SER A 553 -10.11 -2.73 22.34
CA SER A 553 -10.38 -3.81 23.31
C SER A 553 -11.31 -4.91 22.78
N PHE A 554 -12.18 -4.61 21.82
CA PHE A 554 -13.05 -5.61 21.17
C PHE A 554 -12.27 -6.49 20.19
N MET A 555 -11.12 -6.02 19.68
CA MET A 555 -10.25 -6.81 18.82
C MET A 555 -9.41 -7.85 19.58
N THR A 556 -9.37 -7.82 20.92
CA THR A 556 -8.51 -8.68 21.74
C THR A 556 -9.22 -9.45 22.85
N LYS A 557 -10.50 -9.17 23.14
CA LYS A 557 -11.27 -9.93 24.14
C LYS A 557 -12.17 -10.96 23.46
N ASP A 558 -12.03 -12.22 23.88
CA ASP A 558 -12.87 -13.38 23.56
C ASP A 558 -12.52 -14.21 22.32
N SER A 559 -11.25 -14.63 22.17
CA SER A 559 -10.88 -15.67 21.20
C SER A 559 -9.92 -16.71 21.79
N VAL A 560 -10.30 -17.99 21.72
CA VAL A 560 -9.38 -19.11 21.99
C VAL A 560 -8.21 -19.04 20.99
N PRO A 561 -6.95 -18.99 21.45
CA PRO A 561 -5.79 -18.94 20.57
C PRO A 561 -5.77 -20.12 19.60
N LEU A 562 -5.46 -19.87 18.32
CA LEU A 562 -5.22 -20.95 17.35
C LEU A 562 -4.06 -21.85 17.84
N SER A 563 -4.10 -23.15 17.51
CA SER A 563 -3.07 -24.11 17.92
C SER A 563 -1.66 -23.65 17.53
N LEU A 564 -0.63 -24.05 18.27
CA LEU A 564 0.77 -23.67 17.99
C LEU A 564 1.20 -24.04 16.56
N SER A 565 0.76 -25.18 16.04
CA SER A 565 0.96 -25.58 14.65
C SER A 565 0.33 -24.62 13.64
N THR A 566 -0.85 -24.07 13.97
CA THR A 566 -1.57 -23.10 13.15
C THR A 566 -0.94 -21.70 13.25
N GLN A 567 -0.39 -21.33 14.41
CA GLN A 567 0.38 -20.10 14.57
C GLN A 567 1.69 -20.14 13.77
N ASN A 568 2.36 -21.29 13.74
CA ASN A 568 3.58 -21.51 12.96
C ASN A 568 3.37 -21.36 11.45
N ALA A 569 2.13 -21.47 10.95
CA ALA A 569 1.80 -21.23 9.55
C ALA A 569 1.96 -19.74 9.15
N PHE A 570 2.11 -18.82 10.10
CA PHE A 570 2.30 -17.39 9.86
C PHE A 570 3.71 -16.90 10.26
N GLN A 571 4.71 -17.79 10.20
CA GLN A 571 6.12 -17.41 10.42
C GLN A 571 6.53 -16.31 9.43
N GLY A 572 7.07 -15.22 9.97
CA GLY A 572 7.36 -13.97 9.25
C GLY A 572 6.73 -12.74 9.91
N PHE A 573 5.62 -12.85 10.63
CA PHE A 573 5.11 -11.74 11.43
C PHE A 573 5.70 -11.78 12.86
N SER A 574 6.11 -10.63 13.40
CA SER A 574 6.54 -10.54 14.81
C SER A 574 5.37 -10.90 15.74
N TYR A 575 5.46 -12.03 16.44
CA TYR A 575 4.41 -12.51 17.35
C TYR A 575 4.43 -11.74 18.67
N ILE A 576 3.26 -11.26 19.07
CA ILE A 576 3.05 -10.53 20.33
C ILE A 576 2.09 -11.39 21.17
N ARG A 577 2.57 -11.86 22.32
CA ARG A 577 1.69 -12.42 23.36
C ARG A 577 1.00 -11.25 24.05
N ASP A 578 -0.31 -11.36 24.18
CA ASP A 578 -1.16 -10.37 24.85
C ASP A 578 -1.12 -10.63 26.36
N ASP A 579 0.09 -10.59 26.93
CA ASP A 579 0.26 -10.66 28.37
C ASP A 579 0.28 -9.20 28.84
N GLY A 580 -0.80 -8.77 29.50
CA GLY A 580 -0.85 -7.49 30.20
C GLY A 580 0.33 -7.35 31.18
N PRO A 581 0.61 -6.14 31.72
CA PRO A 581 1.74 -5.95 32.62
C PRO A 581 1.65 -6.99 33.75
N LEU A 582 2.68 -7.82 33.84
CA LEU A 582 2.88 -8.76 34.95
C LEU A 582 2.70 -7.97 36.25
N GLN A 583 1.65 -8.30 37.02
CA GLN A 583 1.64 -7.94 38.42
C GLN A 583 2.79 -8.72 39.08
N PRO A 584 3.67 -8.07 39.86
CA PRO A 584 4.70 -8.77 40.59
C PRO A 584 4.02 -9.53 41.73
N GLY A 585 4.11 -10.86 41.71
CA GLY A 585 3.63 -11.71 42.80
C GLY A 585 2.98 -12.99 42.30
N ASP A 586 3.81 -13.94 41.91
CA ASP A 586 3.66 -15.36 42.29
C ASP A 586 4.94 -16.07 41.80
N GLU A 587 6.04 -15.78 42.49
CA GLU A 587 7.14 -16.73 42.61
C GLU A 587 6.62 -17.84 43.54
N THR A 588 6.14 -18.94 42.98
CA THR A 588 6.23 -20.22 43.69
C THR A 588 7.54 -20.84 43.28
N SER A 589 8.48 -20.77 44.23
CA SER A 589 9.73 -21.51 44.30
C SER A 589 9.48 -23.01 44.12
N ASP A 590 10.04 -23.59 43.06
CA ASP A 590 10.44 -24.98 43.09
C ASP A 590 11.83 -24.98 43.73
N ASP A 591 11.86 -25.22 45.05
CA ASP A 591 13.07 -25.52 45.80
C ASP A 591 13.54 -26.92 45.40
N ASP A 592 14.68 -26.98 44.73
CA ASP A 592 15.50 -28.17 44.56
C ASP A 592 16.17 -28.49 45.92
N ASP A 593 15.62 -29.45 46.66
CA ASP A 593 16.32 -30.13 47.76
C ASP A 593 16.85 -31.47 47.25
N ASP A 594 18.10 -31.45 46.76
CA ASP A 594 19.01 -32.59 46.79
C ASP A 594 19.80 -32.52 48.10
N ASP A 595 19.59 -33.48 49.00
CA ASP A 595 20.60 -33.87 49.99
C ASP A 595 20.53 -35.40 50.19
N ASP A 596 21.63 -36.05 49.81
CA ASP A 596 22.01 -37.42 50.14
C ASP A 596 22.11 -37.62 51.67
N ASP A 597 21.68 -38.77 52.20
CA ASP A 597 22.57 -39.66 52.98
C ASP A 597 21.86 -40.86 53.63
N TYR A 598 22.47 -42.04 53.38
CA TYR A 598 22.73 -43.19 54.26
C TYR A 598 21.64 -43.85 55.15
N TYR A 599 21.62 -45.18 54.97
CA TYR A 599 21.12 -46.31 55.79
C TYR A 599 19.69 -46.81 55.64
#